data_AF-A0A9D2A673-F1
#
_entry.id   AF-A0A9D2A673-F1
#
_cell.length_a   1.000
_cell.length_b   1.000
_cell.length_c   1.000
_cell.angle_alpha   90.00
_cell.angle_beta   90.00
_cell.angle_gamma   90.00
#
_symmetry.space_group_name_H-M   'P 1'
#
loop_
_entity.id
_entity.type
_entity.pdbx_description
1 polymer ?
#
loop_
_entity_poly.entity_id
_entity_poly.type
_entity_poly.pdbx_seq_one_letter_code
_entity_poly.pdbx_strand_id
1 'polypeptide(L)'
;MKRSNTKVLCRAGIIAALYVVLTWPLGSLAFGTMGFQIRPAEALTMLPLFYPEAIPALYVGCLIANIITGNAWDIGLGSLCSLVAAALTFVTGKFIKNTPVKLVLGGVFPVLVNAFVIPLVLILGGSAYAGYWFMFASLALTQSVWVYALGVPLYFGIRALRAKGISAFCDNVTGERLTKDESARSTQNRADRAAK
;
A
#
# COMPACT_ATOMS: atom_id res chain seq x y z
N MET A 1 -7.55 5.66 -26.47
CA MET A 1 -8.41 6.59 -25.69
C MET A 1 -7.53 7.53 -24.87
N LYS A 2 -7.61 8.86 -25.08
CA LYS A 2 -6.88 9.88 -24.31
C LYS A 2 -7.10 9.67 -22.81
N ARG A 3 -6.05 9.83 -21.98
CA ARG A 3 -6.20 9.88 -20.52
C ARG A 3 -7.27 10.92 -20.19
N SER A 4 -8.33 10.51 -19.51
CA SER A 4 -9.12 11.47 -18.75
C SER A 4 -8.28 11.84 -17.53
N ASN A 5 -7.42 12.84 -17.68
CA ASN A 5 -6.55 13.33 -16.61
C ASN A 5 -7.37 13.62 -15.34
N THR A 6 -8.63 14.03 -15.50
CA THR A 6 -9.60 14.23 -14.42
C THR A 6 -9.90 12.96 -13.61
N LYS A 7 -10.11 11.80 -14.24
CA LYS A 7 -10.39 10.54 -13.52
C LYS A 7 -9.19 10.08 -12.70
N VAL A 8 -7.99 10.17 -13.28
CA VAL A 8 -6.73 9.83 -12.61
C VAL A 8 -6.49 10.75 -11.41
N LEU A 9 -6.68 12.05 -11.61
CA LEU A 9 -6.52 13.05 -10.54
C LEU A 9 -7.54 12.85 -9.41
N CYS A 10 -8.79 12.57 -9.75
CA CYS A 10 -9.84 12.30 -8.77
C CYS A 10 -9.53 11.02 -7.96
N ARG A 11 -9.09 9.94 -8.62
CA ARG A 11 -8.70 8.72 -7.91
C ARG A 11 -7.50 8.95 -7.00
N ALA A 12 -6.47 9.65 -7.48
CA ALA A 12 -5.32 10.03 -6.66
C ALA A 12 -5.75 10.84 -5.43
N GLY A 13 -6.65 11.82 -5.61
CA GLY A 13 -7.21 12.62 -4.52
C GLY A 13 -7.96 11.77 -3.49
N ILE A 14 -8.79 10.83 -3.93
CA ILE A 14 -9.51 9.91 -3.04
C ILE A 14 -8.55 9.02 -2.26
N ILE A 15 -7.51 8.47 -2.90
CA ILE A 15 -6.52 7.63 -2.21
C ILE A 15 -5.78 8.45 -1.14
N ALA A 16 -5.35 9.66 -1.47
CA ALA A 16 -4.69 10.55 -0.50
C ALA A 16 -5.63 10.90 0.67
N ALA A 17 -6.89 11.23 0.39
CA ALA A 17 -7.89 11.53 1.42
C ALA A 17 -8.17 10.32 2.32
N LEU A 18 -8.30 9.11 1.76
CA LEU A 18 -8.46 7.88 2.53
C LEU A 18 -7.25 7.62 3.43
N TYR A 19 -6.04 7.85 2.93
CA TYR A 19 -4.83 7.71 3.76
C TYR A 19 -4.88 8.64 4.97
N VAL A 20 -5.23 9.92 4.77
CA VAL A 20 -5.34 10.90 5.86
C VAL A 20 -6.43 10.52 6.85
N VAL A 21 -7.63 10.17 6.38
CA VAL A 21 -8.77 9.80 7.25
C VAL A 21 -8.49 8.52 8.04
N LEU A 22 -7.72 7.59 7.49
CA LEU A 22 -7.33 6.37 8.21
C LEU A 22 -6.20 6.60 9.21
N THR A 23 -5.41 7.66 9.06
CA THR A 23 -4.23 7.92 9.90
C THR A 23 -4.54 8.96 11.00
N TRP A 24 -5.20 10.05 10.63
CA TRP A 24 -5.44 11.20 11.50
C TRP A 24 -6.21 10.88 12.79
N PRO A 25 -7.36 10.16 12.77
CA PRO A 25 -8.15 9.90 13.98
C PRO A 25 -7.43 8.98 14.96
N LEU A 26 -6.46 8.19 14.49
CA LEU A 26 -5.70 7.26 15.31
C LEU A 26 -4.59 7.96 16.08
N GLY A 27 -4.10 9.12 15.61
CA GLY A 27 -3.12 9.95 16.31
C GLY A 27 -1.98 9.12 16.92
N SER A 28 -1.81 9.19 18.24
CA SER A 28 -0.76 8.46 18.98
C SER A 28 -0.85 6.93 18.87
N LEU A 29 -2.03 6.33 18.61
CA LEU A 29 -2.18 4.88 18.38
C LEU A 29 -1.57 4.44 17.04
N ALA A 30 -1.49 5.34 16.06
CA ALA A 30 -0.82 5.06 14.79
C ALA A 30 0.71 5.05 14.92
N PHE A 31 1.26 5.79 15.89
CA PHE A 31 2.70 5.93 16.11
C PHE A 31 3.23 5.10 17.29
N GLY A 32 2.34 4.52 18.12
CA GLY A 32 2.59 3.41 19.03
C GLY A 32 3.74 3.60 20.03
N THR A 33 3.43 4.09 21.23
CA THR A 33 4.40 4.27 22.32
C THR A 33 4.88 2.93 22.95
N MET A 34 4.21 1.81 22.66
CA MET A 34 4.44 0.49 23.31
C MET A 34 4.61 -0.67 22.29
N GLY A 35 5.11 -0.37 21.09
CA GLY A 35 5.38 -1.37 20.03
C GLY A 35 4.17 -1.72 19.14
N PHE A 36 2.95 -1.74 19.67
CA PHE A 36 1.76 -1.97 18.83
C PHE A 36 1.32 -0.70 18.08
N GLN A 37 1.55 -0.65 16.76
CA GLN A 37 1.06 0.42 15.87
C GLN A 37 -0.19 -0.01 15.09
N ILE A 38 -1.22 0.84 15.12
CA ILE A 38 -2.46 0.65 14.35
C ILE A 38 -2.39 1.54 13.10
N ARG A 39 -2.08 0.95 11.94
CA ARG A 39 -1.91 1.69 10.69
C ARG A 39 -2.69 1.05 9.53
N PRO A 40 -4.03 1.12 9.56
CA PRO A 40 -4.86 0.61 8.47
C PRO A 40 -4.58 1.30 7.13
N ALA A 41 -4.05 2.54 7.14
CA ALA A 41 -3.65 3.26 5.94
C ALA A 41 -2.56 2.54 5.12
N GLU A 42 -1.72 1.71 5.75
CA GLU A 42 -0.68 0.93 5.04
C GLU A 42 -1.28 -0.11 4.09
N ALA A 43 -2.53 -0.52 4.28
CA ALA A 43 -3.23 -1.39 3.33
C ALA A 43 -3.35 -0.75 1.93
N LEU A 44 -3.38 0.59 1.86
CA LEU A 44 -3.45 1.34 0.61
C LEU A 44 -2.13 1.24 -0.20
N THR A 45 -1.03 0.80 0.40
CA THR A 45 0.26 0.58 -0.29
C THR A 45 0.23 -0.59 -1.28
N MET A 46 -0.85 -1.38 -1.30
CA MET A 46 -1.12 -2.38 -2.34
C MET A 46 -1.74 -1.76 -3.61
N LEU A 47 -2.30 -0.55 -3.54
CA LEU A 47 -2.93 0.12 -4.68
C LEU A 47 -1.99 0.42 -5.86
N PRO A 48 -0.70 0.76 -5.64
CA PRO A 48 0.30 0.85 -6.70
C PRO A 48 0.41 -0.41 -7.57
N LEU A 49 -0.02 -1.59 -7.10
CA LEU A 49 -0.06 -2.79 -7.95
C LEU A 49 -1.06 -2.70 -9.12
N PHE A 50 -2.03 -1.79 -9.02
CA PHE A 50 -3.10 -1.57 -10.00
C PHE A 50 -3.06 -0.20 -10.65
N TYR A 51 -2.64 0.83 -9.90
CA TYR A 51 -2.79 2.22 -10.27
C TYR A 51 -1.44 2.96 -10.13
N PRO A 52 -0.80 3.41 -11.23
CA PRO A 52 0.45 4.17 -11.13
C PRO A 52 0.27 5.49 -10.36
N GLU A 53 -0.91 6.10 -10.40
CA GLU A 53 -1.23 7.32 -9.66
C GLU A 53 -1.35 7.12 -8.15
N ALA A 54 -1.45 5.87 -7.67
CA ALA A 54 -1.42 5.60 -6.24
C ALA A 54 -0.05 5.95 -5.63
N ILE A 55 1.04 5.91 -6.40
CA ILE A 55 2.38 6.27 -5.92
C ILE A 55 2.44 7.72 -5.41
N PRO A 56 2.13 8.75 -6.23
CA PRO A 56 2.11 10.13 -5.75
C PRO A 56 0.98 10.38 -4.76
N ALA A 57 -0.15 9.66 -4.85
CA ALA A 57 -1.26 9.82 -3.90
C ALA A 57 -0.89 9.38 -2.48
N LEU A 58 -0.21 8.24 -2.32
CA LEU A 58 0.25 7.76 -1.03
C LEU A 58 1.30 8.69 -0.42
N TYR A 59 2.21 9.22 -1.24
CA TYR A 59 3.17 10.23 -0.81
C TYR A 59 2.48 11.49 -0.25
N VAL A 60 1.54 12.07 -1.02
CA VAL A 60 0.80 13.26 -0.59
C VAL A 60 -0.06 12.98 0.63
N GLY A 61 -0.73 11.82 0.68
CA GLY A 61 -1.53 11.41 1.84
C GLY A 61 -0.69 11.27 3.12
N CYS A 62 0.49 10.65 3.01
CA CYS A 62 1.44 10.51 4.11
C CYS A 62 1.99 11.87 4.55
N LEU A 63 2.38 12.72 3.60
CA LEU A 63 2.86 14.08 3.88
C LEU A 63 1.80 14.90 4.64
N ILE A 64 0.55 14.90 4.17
CA ILE A 64 -0.54 15.61 4.84
C ILE A 64 -0.74 15.03 6.24
N ALA A 65 -0.89 13.71 6.39
CA ALA A 65 -1.09 13.10 7.71
C ALA A 65 0.01 13.48 8.71
N ASN A 66 1.28 13.47 8.28
CA ASN A 66 2.42 13.85 9.11
C ASN A 66 2.44 15.34 9.47
N ILE A 67 2.03 16.23 8.55
CA ILE A 67 1.87 17.66 8.83
C ILE A 67 0.82 17.88 9.92
N ILE A 68 -0.35 17.24 9.80
CA ILE A 68 -1.42 17.47 10.77
C ILE A 68 -1.02 16.89 12.14
N THR A 69 -0.33 15.74 12.19
CA THR A 69 0.09 15.11 13.47
C THR A 69 1.37 15.72 14.08
N GLY A 70 2.05 16.64 13.38
CA GLY A 70 3.17 17.40 13.93
C GLY A 70 4.51 16.65 14.01
N ASN A 71 4.65 15.50 13.37
CA ASN A 71 5.92 14.74 13.35
C ASN A 71 6.91 15.35 12.35
N ALA A 72 7.57 16.45 12.73
CA ALA A 72 8.46 17.23 11.86
C ALA A 72 9.56 16.42 11.16
N TRP A 73 10.09 15.37 11.80
CA TRP A 73 11.11 14.48 11.23
C TRP A 73 10.54 13.50 10.20
N ASP A 74 9.27 13.10 10.33
CA ASP A 74 8.57 12.21 9.39
C ASP A 74 7.97 12.95 8.18
N ILE A 75 7.87 14.29 8.22
CA ILE A 75 7.34 15.09 7.10
C ILE A 75 8.20 14.92 5.85
N GLY A 76 9.53 14.86 6.00
CA GLY A 76 10.47 14.65 4.90
C GLY A 76 10.84 13.19 4.66
N LEU A 77 11.47 12.54 5.65
CA LEU A 77 12.08 11.22 5.47
C LEU A 77 11.04 10.09 5.38
N GLY A 78 9.97 10.16 6.17
CA GLY A 78 8.90 9.15 6.16
C GLY A 78 8.07 9.15 4.87
N SER A 79 7.74 10.33 4.35
CA SER A 79 7.00 10.48 3.09
C SER A 79 7.85 10.02 1.89
N LEU A 80 9.13 10.41 1.82
CA LEU A 80 10.06 9.95 0.78
C LEU A 80 10.22 8.42 0.79
N CYS A 81 10.28 7.81 1.96
CA CYS A 81 10.39 6.35 2.07
C CYS A 81 9.12 5.64 1.59
N SER A 82 7.95 6.18 1.91
CA SER A 82 6.67 5.69 1.38
C SER A 82 6.60 5.80 -0.14
N LEU A 83 7.18 6.85 -0.73
CA LEU A 83 7.28 7.02 -2.18
C LEU A 83 8.18 5.96 -2.83
N VAL A 84 9.36 5.72 -2.26
CA VAL A 84 10.30 4.69 -2.75
C VAL A 84 9.67 3.30 -2.63
N ALA A 85 9.03 2.99 -1.51
CA ALA A 85 8.32 1.72 -1.32
C ALA A 85 7.22 1.53 -2.36
N ALA A 86 6.37 2.54 -2.56
CA ALA A 86 5.30 2.49 -3.56
C ALA A 86 5.83 2.33 -4.99
N ALA A 87 6.96 2.98 -5.32
CA ALA A 87 7.62 2.81 -6.61
C ALA A 87 8.15 1.38 -6.82
N LEU A 88 8.80 0.78 -5.80
CA LEU A 88 9.27 -0.60 -5.84
C LEU A 88 8.11 -1.60 -5.96
N THR A 89 7.00 -1.37 -5.23
CA THR A 89 5.77 -2.16 -5.34
C THR A 89 5.19 -2.09 -6.76
N PHE A 90 5.15 -0.90 -7.37
CA PHE A 90 4.68 -0.74 -8.76
C PHE A 90 5.57 -1.47 -9.76
N VAL A 91 6.89 -1.33 -9.66
CA VAL A 91 7.86 -2.01 -10.55
C VAL A 91 7.72 -3.53 -10.42
N THR A 92 7.64 -4.04 -9.21
CA THR A 92 7.40 -5.47 -8.94
C THR A 92 6.09 -5.95 -9.58
N GLY A 93 5.03 -5.15 -9.45
CA GLY A 93 3.74 -5.44 -10.07
C GLY A 93 3.74 -5.42 -11.61
N LYS A 94 4.75 -4.80 -12.22
CA LYS A 94 4.98 -4.77 -13.68
C LYS A 94 5.81 -5.95 -14.17
N PHE A 95 6.82 -6.37 -13.41
CA PHE A 95 7.71 -7.48 -13.80
C PHE A 95 7.18 -8.87 -13.39
N ILE A 96 6.38 -8.96 -12.33
CA ILE A 96 5.85 -10.23 -11.82
C ILE A 96 4.40 -10.43 -12.26
N LYS A 97 4.17 -11.45 -13.09
CA LYS A 97 2.82 -11.84 -13.57
C LYS A 97 2.09 -12.79 -12.61
N ASN A 98 2.82 -13.53 -11.77
CA ASN A 98 2.25 -14.46 -10.81
C ASN A 98 1.51 -13.71 -9.69
N THR A 99 0.18 -13.81 -9.65
CA THR A 99 -0.67 -13.13 -8.66
C THR A 99 -0.22 -13.31 -7.19
N PRO A 100 0.04 -14.53 -6.68
CA PRO A 100 0.42 -14.69 -5.27
C PRO A 100 1.79 -14.08 -4.97
N VAL A 101 2.75 -14.22 -5.89
CA VAL A 101 4.11 -13.65 -5.75
C VAL A 101 4.08 -12.13 -5.82
N LYS A 102 3.23 -11.56 -6.68
CA LYS A 102 3.00 -10.11 -6.82
C LYS A 102 2.42 -9.51 -5.53
N LEU A 103 1.46 -10.18 -4.89
CA LEU A 103 0.89 -9.76 -3.61
C LEU A 103 1.94 -9.82 -2.49
N VAL A 104 2.71 -10.92 -2.39
CA VAL A 104 3.74 -11.06 -1.36
C VAL A 104 4.83 -10.00 -1.55
N LEU A 105 5.50 -9.96 -2.70
CA LEU A 105 6.56 -8.97 -2.91
C LEU A 105 6.04 -7.53 -2.85
N GLY A 106 4.85 -7.26 -3.38
CA GLY A 106 4.26 -5.92 -3.36
C GLY A 106 4.00 -5.39 -1.95
N GLY A 107 3.66 -6.26 -1.00
CA GLY A 107 3.48 -5.92 0.41
C GLY A 107 4.78 -5.92 1.24
N VAL A 108 5.80 -6.67 0.81
CA VAL A 108 7.10 -6.71 1.51
C VAL A 108 7.82 -5.37 1.46
N PHE A 109 7.81 -4.66 0.32
CA PHE A 109 8.55 -3.38 0.20
C PHE A 109 8.04 -2.30 1.16
N PRO A 110 6.73 -2.01 1.26
CA PRO A 110 6.20 -1.07 2.25
C PRO A 110 6.56 -1.45 3.68
N VAL A 111 6.40 -2.72 4.03
CA VAL A 111 6.66 -3.23 5.38
C VAL A 111 8.13 -3.06 5.75
N LEU A 112 9.06 -3.51 4.88
CA LEU A 112 10.49 -3.45 5.18
C LEU A 112 11.02 -2.01 5.20
N VAL A 113 10.64 -1.19 4.22
CA VAL A 113 11.11 0.19 4.12
C VAL A 113 10.63 0.99 5.32
N ASN A 114 9.34 0.92 5.68
CA ASN A 114 8.84 1.65 6.83
C ASN A 114 9.35 1.08 8.16
N ALA A 115 9.50 -0.24 8.30
CA ALA A 115 10.03 -0.85 9.52
C ALA A 115 11.51 -0.49 9.75
N PHE A 116 12.33 -0.33 8.71
CA PHE A 116 13.72 0.11 8.83
C PHE A 116 13.84 1.61 9.07
N VAL A 117 13.09 2.42 8.31
CA VAL A 117 13.29 3.87 8.27
C VAL A 117 12.73 4.54 9.53
N ILE A 118 11.55 4.15 10.01
CA ILE A 118 10.91 4.84 11.14
C ILE A 118 11.75 4.76 12.43
N PRO A 119 12.25 3.58 12.86
CA PRO A 119 13.14 3.50 14.02
C PRO A 119 14.46 4.24 13.82
N LEU A 120 14.98 4.29 12.59
CA LEU A 120 16.19 5.03 12.26
C LEU A 120 15.99 6.54 12.44
N VAL A 121 14.86 7.08 11.95
CA VAL A 121 14.49 8.50 12.13
C VAL A 121 14.35 8.84 13.62
N LEU A 122 13.77 7.95 14.43
CA LEU A 122 13.64 8.15 15.88
C LEU A 122 15.01 8.19 16.60
N ILE A 123 15.97 7.37 16.18
CA ILE A 123 17.33 7.40 16.72
C ILE A 123 18.05 8.69 16.33
N LEU A 124 17.93 9.11 15.06
CA LEU A 124 18.48 10.39 14.59
C LEU A 124 17.87 11.58 15.34
N GLY A 125 16.61 11.46 15.78
CA GLY A 125 15.91 12.42 16.65
C GLY A 125 16.30 12.38 18.13
N GLY A 126 17.28 11.57 18.53
CA GLY A 126 17.83 11.52 19.90
C GLY A 126 17.32 10.40 20.80
N SER A 127 16.57 9.42 20.26
CA SER A 127 16.07 8.27 21.04
C SER A 127 17.15 7.21 21.28
N ALA A 128 17.04 6.45 22.37
CA ALA A 128 18.03 5.46 22.79
C ALA A 128 18.14 4.28 21.81
N TYR A 129 19.35 3.98 21.34
CA TYR A 129 19.68 2.88 20.43
C TYR A 129 19.22 1.50 20.91
N ALA A 130 19.10 1.31 22.24
CA ALA A 130 18.79 0.02 22.87
C ALA A 130 17.43 -0.59 22.45
N GLY A 131 16.53 0.22 21.88
CA GLY A 131 15.21 -0.23 21.41
C GLY A 131 15.09 -0.51 19.91
N TYR A 132 16.12 -0.26 19.09
CA TYR A 132 15.99 -0.26 17.62
C TYR A 132 15.40 -1.57 17.07
N TRP A 133 16.04 -2.70 17.38
CA TRP A 133 15.64 -3.99 16.85
C TRP A 133 14.27 -4.44 17.35
N PHE A 134 13.92 -4.06 18.58
CA PHE A 134 12.59 -4.28 19.12
C PHE A 134 11.54 -3.47 18.35
N MET A 135 11.78 -2.18 18.12
CA MET A 135 10.88 -1.33 17.32
C MET A 135 10.79 -1.80 15.87
N PHE A 136 11.92 -2.16 15.25
CA PHE A 136 11.96 -2.75 13.92
C PHE A 136 11.08 -4.01 13.83
N ALA A 137 11.27 -4.97 14.74
CA ALA A 137 10.50 -6.22 14.74
C ALA A 137 9.01 -5.96 14.98
N SER A 138 8.68 -5.05 15.91
CA SER A 138 7.30 -4.71 16.23
C SER A 138 6.59 -3.99 15.07
N LEU A 139 7.28 -3.06 14.40
CA LEU A 139 6.80 -2.39 13.19
C LEU A 139 6.63 -3.36 12.03
N ALA A 140 7.62 -4.21 11.78
CA ALA A 140 7.55 -5.21 10.72
C ALA A 140 6.34 -6.13 10.93
N LEU A 141 6.12 -6.59 12.16
CA LEU A 141 4.98 -7.44 12.49
C LEU A 141 3.65 -6.71 12.33
N THR A 142 3.48 -5.55 12.96
CA THR A 142 2.22 -4.81 12.93
C THR A 142 1.86 -4.32 11.53
N GLN A 143 2.83 -3.82 10.76
CA GLN A 143 2.61 -3.42 9.37
C GLN A 143 2.30 -4.61 8.48
N SER A 144 2.97 -5.75 8.66
CA SER A 144 2.65 -6.96 7.90
C SER A 144 1.19 -7.36 8.11
N VAL A 145 0.67 -7.26 9.34
CA VAL A 145 -0.74 -7.53 9.63
C VAL A 145 -1.64 -6.58 8.85
N TRP A 146 -1.41 -5.26 8.88
CA TRP A 146 -2.28 -4.31 8.16
C TRP A 146 -2.20 -4.47 6.64
N VAL A 147 -0.98 -4.61 6.11
CA VAL A 147 -0.72 -4.74 4.68
C VAL A 147 -1.29 -6.03 4.11
N TYR A 148 -1.16 -7.16 4.82
CA TYR A 148 -1.67 -8.44 4.33
C TYR A 148 -3.12 -8.71 4.74
N ALA A 149 -3.52 -8.43 5.98
CA ALA A 149 -4.87 -8.72 6.44
C ALA A 149 -5.92 -7.80 5.80
N LEU A 150 -5.61 -6.52 5.57
CA LEU A 150 -6.53 -5.59 4.88
C LEU A 150 -6.18 -5.37 3.41
N GLY A 151 -4.89 -5.34 3.06
CA GLY A 151 -4.48 -5.11 1.67
C GLY A 151 -4.79 -6.27 0.73
N VAL A 152 -4.77 -7.52 1.19
CA VAL A 152 -5.13 -8.69 0.35
C VAL A 152 -6.64 -8.69 0.01
N PRO A 153 -7.58 -8.53 0.97
CA PRO A 153 -8.99 -8.36 0.64
C PRO A 153 -9.25 -7.16 -0.27
N LEU A 154 -8.58 -6.02 -0.02
CA LEU A 154 -8.68 -4.84 -0.88
C LEU A 154 -8.25 -5.15 -2.32
N TYR A 155 -7.14 -5.87 -2.49
CA TYR A 155 -6.65 -6.31 -3.80
C TYR A 155 -7.67 -7.17 -4.54
N PHE A 156 -8.24 -8.17 -3.87
CA PHE A 156 -9.25 -9.04 -4.49
C PHE A 156 -10.56 -8.31 -4.77
N GLY A 157 -10.97 -7.38 -3.90
CA GLY A 157 -12.14 -6.52 -4.12
C GLY A 157 -11.99 -5.68 -5.38
N ILE A 158 -10.85 -5.01 -5.55
CA ILE A 158 -10.57 -4.20 -6.75
C ILE A 158 -10.51 -5.09 -7.99
N ARG A 159 -9.87 -6.26 -7.91
CA ARG A 159 -9.84 -7.22 -9.02
C ARG A 159 -11.25 -7.69 -9.41
N ALA A 160 -12.13 -7.96 -8.45
CA ALA A 160 -13.51 -8.35 -8.71
C ALA A 160 -14.32 -7.22 -9.36
N LEU A 161 -14.14 -5.97 -8.91
CA LEU A 161 -14.77 -4.79 -9.51
C LEU A 161 -14.27 -4.53 -10.94
N ARG A 162 -12.98 -4.80 -11.20
CA ARG A 162 -12.37 -4.73 -12.53
C ARG A 162 -12.89 -5.84 -13.44
N ALA A 163 -13.09 -7.06 -12.91
CA ALA A 163 -13.73 -8.17 -13.63
C ALA A 163 -15.17 -7.86 -14.05
N LYS A 164 -15.91 -7.11 -13.21
CA LYS A 164 -17.26 -6.61 -13.51
C LYS A 164 -17.27 -5.46 -14.53
N GLY A 165 -16.11 -4.99 -14.98
CA GLY A 165 -16.01 -3.97 -16.03
C GLY A 165 -16.39 -2.55 -15.57
N ILE A 166 -16.37 -2.27 -14.27
CA ILE A 166 -16.74 -0.97 -13.73
C ILE A 166 -15.72 0.09 -14.19
N SER A 167 -16.20 1.05 -14.97
CA SER A 167 -15.36 2.07 -15.62
C SER A 167 -14.58 2.98 -14.65
N ALA A 168 -14.96 2.99 -13.37
CA ALA A 168 -14.27 3.72 -12.31
C ALA A 168 -12.97 3.04 -11.84
N PHE A 169 -12.79 1.72 -12.07
CA PHE A 169 -11.62 0.93 -11.63
C PHE A 169 -10.80 0.34 -12.79
N CYS A 170 -11.26 0.56 -14.02
CA CYS A 170 -10.58 0.16 -15.25
C CYS A 170 -9.69 1.30 -15.74
N ASP A 171 -8.40 1.02 -15.93
CA ASP A 171 -7.42 1.99 -16.40
C ASP A 171 -6.70 1.51 -17.66
N ASN A 172 -6.45 2.46 -18.56
CA ASN A 172 -5.81 2.21 -19.85
C ASN A 172 -4.29 1.97 -19.74
N VAL A 173 -3.68 2.06 -18.54
CA VAL A 173 -2.23 1.88 -18.32
C VAL A 173 -1.89 0.45 -17.90
N THR A 174 -2.64 -0.14 -16.98
CA THR A 174 -2.53 -1.57 -16.65
C THR A 174 -3.43 -2.45 -17.52
N GLY A 175 -4.33 -1.86 -18.32
CA GLY A 175 -4.85 -2.44 -19.56
C GLY A 175 -5.76 -3.66 -19.47
N GLU A 176 -5.90 -4.32 -18.33
CA GLU A 176 -6.78 -5.49 -18.25
C GLU A 176 -8.21 -5.06 -17.92
N ARG A 177 -9.06 -4.94 -18.96
CA ARG A 177 -10.27 -5.77 -18.90
C ARG A 177 -9.70 -7.18 -18.76
N LEU A 178 -10.02 -7.89 -17.69
CA LEU A 178 -9.89 -9.34 -17.76
C LEU A 178 -10.74 -9.72 -18.97
N THR A 179 -10.10 -9.94 -20.12
CA THR A 179 -10.74 -10.64 -21.22
C THR A 179 -11.27 -11.91 -20.56
N LYS A 180 -12.51 -12.29 -20.89
CA LYS A 180 -13.23 -13.40 -20.24
C LYS A 180 -12.35 -14.65 -19.99
N ASP A 181 -11.29 -14.84 -20.77
CA ASP A 181 -10.26 -15.87 -20.66
C ASP A 181 -9.47 -15.95 -19.34
N GLU A 182 -9.13 -14.85 -18.67
CA GLU A 182 -8.28 -14.94 -17.45
C GLU A 182 -9.10 -15.26 -16.18
N SER A 183 -10.35 -14.80 -16.13
CA SER A 183 -11.31 -15.26 -15.13
C SER A 183 -11.60 -16.75 -15.33
N ALA A 184 -11.84 -17.18 -16.57
CA ALA A 184 -12.07 -18.59 -16.91
C ALA A 184 -10.87 -19.46 -16.53
N ARG A 185 -9.62 -19.06 -16.84
CA ARG A 185 -8.41 -19.79 -16.43
C ARG A 185 -8.21 -19.89 -14.92
N SER A 186 -8.57 -18.86 -14.15
CA SER A 186 -8.43 -18.91 -12.69
C SER A 186 -9.50 -19.76 -12.00
N THR A 187 -10.72 -19.80 -12.55
CA THR A 187 -11.81 -20.66 -12.08
C THR A 187 -11.56 -22.11 -12.50
N GLN A 188 -11.06 -22.33 -13.72
CA GLN A 188 -10.73 -23.65 -14.24
C GLN A 188 -9.52 -24.27 -13.53
N ASN A 189 -8.44 -23.50 -13.27
CA ASN A 189 -7.34 -23.98 -12.44
C ASN A 189 -7.72 -24.26 -10.98
N ARG A 190 -8.76 -23.60 -10.44
CA ARG A 190 -9.29 -23.91 -9.10
C ARG A 190 -10.19 -25.14 -9.12
N ALA A 191 -10.98 -25.34 -10.17
CA ALA A 191 -11.79 -26.54 -10.38
C ALA A 191 -10.92 -27.78 -10.62
N ASP A 192 -9.89 -27.67 -11.48
CA ASP A 192 -8.96 -28.77 -11.78
C ASP A 192 -8.10 -29.17 -10.57
N ARG A 193 -7.85 -28.25 -9.64
CA ARG A 193 -7.18 -28.54 -8.36
C ARG A 193 -8.11 -29.12 -7.29
N ALA A 194 -9.42 -28.93 -7.40
CA ALA A 194 -10.42 -29.54 -6.52
C ALA A 194 -10.88 -30.92 -7.01
N ALA A 195 -10.61 -31.26 -8.27
CA ALA A 195 -10.94 -32.53 -8.92
C ALA A 195 -9.79 -33.56 -8.90
N LYS A 196 -8.63 -33.21 -8.33
CA LYS A 196 -7.52 -34.13 -8.00
C LYS A 196 -7.49 -34.37 -6.50
#